data_AF-A0A963MAP5-F1
#
_entry.id   AF-A0A963MAP5-F1
#
_cell.length_a   1.000
_cell.length_b   1.000
_cell.length_c   1.000
_cell.angle_alpha   90.00
_cell.angle_beta   90.00
_cell.angle_gamma   90.00
#
_symmetry.space_group_name_H-M   'P 1'
#
loop_
_entity.id
_entity.type
_entity.pdbx_description
1 polymer ?
#
loop_
_entity_poly.entity_id
_entity_poly.type
_entity_poly.pdbx_seq_one_letter_code
_entity_poly.pdbx_strand_id
1 'polypeptide(L)'
;MADAPTSRSGERPPEREDKRTLFRKLVEFIHPGPDSTDELIETLAEAEEKELIDADSRVMLEGVLRLADMTAGDAMVAAPRMDLLDINAPYDELL
;
A
#
# COMPACT_ATOMS: atom_id res chain seq x y z
N MET A 1 52.83 4.61 -51.74
CA MET A 1 52.54 3.87 -50.50
C MET A 1 52.31 4.94 -49.45
N ALA A 2 51.05 5.33 -49.25
CA ALA A 2 50.65 6.56 -48.57
C ALA A 2 49.96 6.25 -47.23
N ASP A 3 50.11 7.25 -46.35
CA ASP A 3 49.84 7.32 -44.92
C ASP A 3 48.43 6.90 -44.47
N ALA A 4 48.33 6.48 -43.21
CA ALA A 4 47.07 6.22 -42.52
C ALA A 4 46.41 7.51 -42.01
N PRO A 5 45.07 7.52 -41.88
CA PRO A 5 44.45 8.31 -40.83
C PRO A 5 43.57 7.46 -39.91
N THR A 6 43.81 7.65 -38.62
CA THR A 6 42.99 7.20 -37.49
C THR A 6 41.69 8.01 -37.39
N SER A 7 40.57 7.35 -37.09
CA SER A 7 39.29 7.93 -36.62
C SER A 7 38.30 6.76 -36.48
N ARG A 8 37.50 6.57 -35.43
CA ARG A 8 37.00 7.48 -34.41
C ARG A 8 36.45 6.61 -33.26
N SER A 9 37.00 6.72 -32.06
CA SER A 9 36.38 6.15 -30.86
C SER A 9 35.07 6.90 -30.61
N GLY A 10 33.95 6.21 -30.75
CA GLY A 10 32.65 6.74 -30.35
C GLY A 10 32.54 6.71 -28.84
N GLU A 11 32.96 7.78 -28.18
CA GLU A 11 32.58 8.05 -26.79
C GLU A 11 31.08 8.35 -26.76
N ARG A 12 30.28 7.32 -26.44
CA ARG A 12 28.93 7.54 -25.91
C ARG A 12 29.12 8.03 -24.48
N PRO A 13 28.62 9.22 -24.09
CA PRO A 13 28.69 9.61 -22.70
C PRO A 13 27.84 8.64 -21.87
N PRO A 14 28.43 7.94 -20.87
CA PRO A 14 27.63 7.27 -19.86
C PRO A 14 27.03 8.32 -18.92
N GLU A 15 26.17 7.92 -17.98
CA GLU A 15 25.85 8.71 -16.77
C GLU A 15 24.76 9.78 -16.86
N ARG A 16 23.59 9.44 -17.42
CA ARG A 16 22.33 10.09 -16.99
C ARG A 16 21.40 9.18 -16.19
N GLU A 17 21.73 7.89 -16.09
CA GLU A 17 20.94 6.90 -15.32
C GLU A 17 21.27 6.91 -13.83
N ASP A 18 22.52 7.21 -13.47
CA ASP A 18 22.97 7.16 -12.08
C ASP A 18 22.38 8.29 -11.23
N LYS A 19 22.33 9.51 -11.78
CA LYS A 19 21.74 10.67 -11.11
C LYS A 19 20.27 10.45 -10.76
N ARG A 20 19.46 9.91 -11.68
CA ARG A 20 18.03 9.62 -11.42
C ARG A 20 17.83 8.54 -10.35
N THR A 21 18.73 7.56 -10.30
CA THR A 21 18.72 6.48 -9.29
C THR A 21 19.12 7.02 -7.92
N LEU A 22 20.13 7.90 -7.85
CA LEU A 22 20.59 8.55 -6.63
C LEU A 22 19.58 9.57 -6.09
N PHE A 23 18.96 10.38 -6.95
CA PHE A 23 17.89 11.29 -6.56
C PHE A 23 16.66 10.52 -6.06
N ARG A 24 16.31 9.38 -6.67
CA ARG A 24 15.22 8.53 -6.18
C ARG A 24 15.52 7.93 -4.81
N LYS A 25 16.73 7.40 -4.60
CA LYS A 25 17.19 6.93 -3.28
C LYS A 25 17.21 8.05 -2.24
N LEU A 26 17.54 9.28 -2.64
CA LEU A 26 17.51 10.45 -1.76
C LEU A 26 16.07 10.88 -1.43
N VAL A 27 15.14 10.78 -2.38
CA VAL A 27 13.71 11.04 -2.14
C VAL A 27 13.10 9.96 -1.23
N GLU A 28 13.43 8.68 -1.43
CA GLU A 28 13.08 7.59 -0.50
C GLU A 28 13.72 7.76 0.89
N PHE A 29 14.87 8.43 0.97
CA PHE A 29 15.52 8.77 2.24
C PHE A 29 14.92 10.01 2.93
N ILE A 30 14.33 10.94 2.17
CA ILE A 30 13.66 12.15 2.68
C ILE A 30 12.20 11.87 3.04
N HIS A 31 11.56 10.93 2.35
CA HIS A 31 10.28 10.34 2.70
C HIS A 31 10.46 8.84 2.87
N PRO A 32 11.11 8.39 3.96
CA PRO A 32 10.98 7.01 4.36
C PRO A 32 9.47 6.74 4.49
N GLY A 33 8.99 5.70 3.82
CA GLY A 33 7.63 5.24 4.06
C GLY A 33 7.45 4.89 5.54
N PRO A 34 6.23 4.86 6.06
CA PRO A 34 6.00 4.54 7.47
C PRO A 34 6.57 3.15 7.80
N ASP A 35 7.34 3.07 8.88
CA ASP A 35 8.03 1.84 9.33
C ASP A 35 7.21 1.09 10.40
N SER A 36 6.08 1.65 10.82
CA SER A 36 5.14 1.05 11.77
C SER A 36 3.68 1.36 11.39
N THR A 37 2.74 0.60 11.95
CA THR A 37 1.30 0.86 11.76
C THR A 37 0.91 2.24 12.29
N ASP A 38 1.49 2.69 13.40
CA ASP A 38 1.20 4.00 13.99
C ASP A 38 1.67 5.13 13.06
N GLU A 39 2.87 5.02 12.50
CA GLU A 39 3.39 5.99 11.50
C GLU A 39 2.55 5.99 10.22
N LEU A 40 2.02 4.83 9.81
CA LEU A 40 1.13 4.73 8.66
C LEU A 40 -0.21 5.44 8.92
N ILE A 41 -0.76 5.31 10.13
CA ILE A 41 -1.98 6.03 10.54
C ILE A 41 -1.74 7.54 10.52
N GLU A 42 -0.60 8.00 11.03
CA GLU A 42 -0.22 9.43 10.99
C GLU A 42 -0.10 9.93 9.53
N THR A 43 0.53 9.14 8.66
CA THR A 43 0.64 9.46 7.23
C THR A 43 -0.74 9.57 6.54
N LEU A 44 -1.68 8.70 6.90
CA LEU A 44 -3.05 8.76 6.39
C LEU A 44 -3.80 10.00 6.90
N ALA A 45 -3.58 10.39 8.15
CA ALA A 45 -4.14 11.62 8.71
C ALA A 45 -3.61 12.87 7.98
N GLU A 46 -2.30 12.93 7.71
CA GLU A 46 -1.72 14.01 6.90
C GLU A 46 -2.25 14.04 5.46
N ALA A 47 -2.48 12.86 4.87
CA ALA A 47 -3.01 12.76 3.51
C ALA A 47 -4.44 13.33 3.41
N GLU A 48 -5.27 13.13 4.43
CA GLU A 48 -6.59 13.77 4.53
C GLU A 48 -6.47 15.28 4.73
N GLU A 49 -5.58 15.76 5.62
CA GLU A 49 -5.37 17.19 5.84
C GLU A 49 -4.92 17.91 4.55
N LYS A 50 -4.11 17.23 3.73
CA LYS A 50 -3.66 17.71 2.41
C LYS A 50 -4.70 17.48 1.29
N GLU A 51 -5.91 17.03 1.63
CA GLU A 51 -7.02 16.74 0.71
C GLU A 51 -6.66 15.72 -0.40
N LEU A 52 -5.68 14.84 -0.15
CA LEU A 52 -5.30 13.78 -1.10
C LEU A 52 -6.26 12.59 -1.06
N ILE A 53 -6.90 12.37 0.10
CA ILE A 53 -7.96 11.41 0.33
C ILE A 53 -9.07 12.09 1.13
N ASP A 54 -10.29 11.58 1.03
CA ASP A 54 -11.39 12.03 1.88
C ASP A 54 -11.37 11.34 3.26
N ALA A 55 -12.17 11.88 4.18
CA ALA A 55 -12.26 11.37 5.55
C ALA A 55 -12.78 9.93 5.61
N ASP A 56 -13.71 9.56 4.71
CA ASP A 56 -14.25 8.20 4.64
C ASP A 56 -13.16 7.21 4.22
N SER A 57 -12.29 7.61 3.28
CA SER A 57 -11.12 6.84 2.84
C SER A 57 -10.12 6.64 3.96
N ARG A 58 -9.82 7.67 4.78
CA ARG A 58 -8.97 7.51 5.97
C ARG A 58 -9.56 6.45 6.92
N VAL A 59 -10.84 6.57 7.25
CA VAL A 59 -11.54 5.64 8.16
C VAL A 59 -11.53 4.21 7.61
N MET A 60 -11.77 4.03 6.31
CA MET A 60 -11.70 2.72 5.66
C MET A 60 -10.31 2.11 5.76
N LEU A 61 -9.26 2.87 5.44
CA LEU A 61 -7.89 2.38 5.44
C LEU A 61 -7.43 2.01 6.86
N GLU A 62 -7.73 2.83 7.87
CA GLU A 62 -7.50 2.46 9.27
C GLU A 62 -8.27 1.20 9.68
N GLY A 63 -9.51 1.04 9.19
CA GLY A 63 -10.31 -0.16 9.39
C GLY A 63 -9.63 -1.40 8.83
N VAL A 64 -9.08 -1.32 7.62
CA VAL A 64 -8.32 -2.41 6.99
C VAL A 64 -7.07 -2.75 7.79
N LEU A 65 -6.32 -1.74 8.26
CA LEU A 65 -5.14 -1.95 9.09
C LEU A 65 -5.49 -2.67 10.41
N ARG A 66 -6.58 -2.27 11.08
CA ARG A 66 -7.07 -2.96 12.27
C ARG A 66 -7.48 -4.41 12.00
N LEU A 67 -8.10 -4.67 10.85
CA LEU A 67 -8.53 -6.01 10.45
C LEU A 67 -7.37 -6.96 10.15
N ALA A 68 -6.19 -6.44 9.78
CA ALA A 68 -5.03 -7.26 9.44
C ALA A 68 -4.55 -8.13 10.62
N ASP A 69 -4.75 -7.67 11.85
CA ASP A 69 -4.36 -8.37 13.08
C ASP A 69 -5.53 -9.15 13.72
N MET A 70 -6.73 -9.09 13.15
CA MET A 70 -7.92 -9.74 13.71
C MET A 70 -8.04 -11.20 13.28
N THR A 71 -8.50 -12.03 14.21
CA THR A 71 -8.95 -13.39 13.94
C THR A 71 -10.47 -13.43 13.72
N ALA A 72 -10.98 -14.57 13.25
CA ALA A 72 -12.43 -14.77 13.15
C ALA A 72 -13.12 -14.58 14.51
N GLY A 73 -12.48 -14.94 15.63
CA GLY A 73 -13.02 -14.75 16.98
C GLY A 73 -13.23 -13.29 17.37
N ASP A 74 -12.41 -12.39 16.83
CA ASP A 74 -12.46 -10.96 17.14
C ASP A 74 -13.60 -10.25 16.38
N ALA A 75 -14.09 -10.85 15.28
CA ALA A 75 -15.10 -10.25 14.40
C ALA A 75 -16.44 -11.00 14.35
N MET A 76 -16.47 -12.30 14.66
CA MET A 76 -17.67 -13.11 14.52
C MET A 76 -18.75 -12.78 15.56
N VAL A 77 -20.01 -13.04 15.21
CA VAL A 77 -21.10 -13.07 16.19
C VAL A 77 -20.95 -14.32 17.05
N ALA A 78 -20.91 -14.14 18.38
CA ALA A 78 -20.80 -15.26 19.31
C ALA A 78 -22.01 -16.21 19.18
N ALA A 79 -21.75 -17.52 19.20
CA ALA A 79 -22.76 -18.56 18.97
C ALA A 79 -24.09 -18.39 19.75
N PRO A 80 -24.12 -17.98 21.03
CA PRO A 80 -25.37 -17.78 21.77
C PRO A 80 -26.23 -16.60 21.29
N ARG A 81 -25.69 -15.74 20.41
CA ARG A 81 -26.36 -14.57 19.84
C ARG A 81 -26.67 -14.75 18.35
N MET A 82 -26.40 -15.92 17.79
CA MET A 82 -26.74 -16.22 16.40
C MET A 82 -28.18 -16.69 16.30
N ASP A 83 -28.90 -16.19 15.30
CA ASP A 83 -30.16 -16.78 14.87
C ASP A 83 -29.85 -18.03 14.04
N LEU A 84 -30.37 -19.16 14.48
CA LEU A 84 -30.12 -20.48 13.87
C LEU A 84 -31.39 -20.97 13.20
N LEU A 85 -31.25 -21.52 11.99
CA LEU A 85 -32.32 -22.21 11.29
C LEU A 85 -32.12 -23.72 11.40
N ASP A 86 -33.18 -24.46 11.70
CA ASP A 86 -33.16 -25.93 11.60
C ASP A 86 -33.25 -26.33 10.13
N ILE A 87 -32.30 -27.13 9.67
CA ILE A 87 -32.26 -27.65 8.29
C ILE A 87 -33.45 -28.54 7.94
N ASN A 88 -34.15 -29.08 8.95
CA ASN A 88 -35.31 -29.96 8.77
C ASN A 88 -36.66 -29.22 8.89
N ALA A 89 -36.65 -27.92 9.20
CA ALA A 89 -37.90 -27.15 9.33
C ALA A 89 -38.57 -26.95 7.95
N PRO A 90 -39.92 -27.00 7.88
CA PRO A 90 -40.66 -26.63 6.68
C PRO A 90 -40.37 -25.19 6.25
N TYR A 91 -40.34 -24.94 4.94
CA TYR A 91 -40.01 -23.63 4.37
C TYR A 91 -40.89 -22.48 4.91
N ASP A 92 -42.19 -22.74 5.07
CA ASP A 92 -43.15 -21.73 5.54
C ASP A 92 -42.91 -21.32 7.00
N GLU A 93 -42.18 -22.11 7.78
CA GLU A 93 -41.81 -21.78 9.17
C GLU A 93 -40.50 -20.97 9.28
N LEU A 94 -39.76 -20.84 8.18
CA LEU A 94 -38.45 -20.16 8.11
C LEU A 94 -38.52 -18.72 7.55
N LEU A 95 -39.70 -18.26 7.10
CA LEU A 95 -39.95 -16.93 6.52
C LEU A 95 -40.49 -15.94 7.55
#